data_AF-A0A849PYF3-F1
#
_entry.id   AF-A0A849PYF3-F1
#
_cell.length_a   1.000
_cell.length_b   1.000
_cell.length_c   1.000
_cell.angle_alpha   90.00
_cell.angle_beta   90.00
_cell.angle_gamma   90.00
#
_symmetry.space_group_name_H-M   'P 1'
#
loop_
_entity.id
_entity.type
_entity.pdbx_description
1 polymer ?
#
loop_
_entity_poly.entity_id
_entity_poly.type
_entity_poly.pdbx_seq_one_letter_code
_entity_poly.pdbx_strand_id
1 'polypeptide(L)'
;MSSRTKAPEDAEIEAMIMGLYDDIHPFFKAYEVGYADSAIHFYGVPQIDPKMVHQYLWPKLTAKGYQLSFTKELGEDVLVVSPIQEVPERIWINVLLAVATVFTTMFAGATMFGVDIFSEPSQFTKGLPFTLAIMFVLGSHEMGHYMAAKMHGMRTSLPYFIPFPTIIGTMGAVIKHRGIIPDRKALFDVAVAGPLVGIVASVIVTFIGLSLPPVEYIITPGNMVLDIQVPLLFQAINTISGNTVDTMHPVAFAGWVGMLVTVLNLLPSGQLDGGHIVRAMLGERAKHVSMAMPFILGCLGLYVIFVLQQNGGIWMFWSIFLLL
;
A
#
# COMPACT_ATOMS: atom_id res chain seq x y z
N MET A 1 57.14 21.79 -11.81
CA MET A 1 56.02 21.07 -12.44
C MET A 1 55.85 19.74 -11.72
N SER A 2 55.03 19.71 -10.66
CA SER A 2 54.69 18.46 -9.96
C SER A 2 53.41 17.93 -10.56
N SER A 3 53.54 17.03 -11.54
CA SER A 3 52.46 16.16 -12.01
C SER A 3 52.01 15.29 -10.84
N ARG A 4 51.03 15.76 -10.07
CA ARG A 4 50.23 14.88 -9.21
C ARG A 4 49.34 14.09 -10.15
N THR A 5 49.73 12.85 -10.44
CA THR A 5 48.80 11.84 -10.93
C THR A 5 47.61 11.80 -9.98
N LYS A 6 46.45 12.28 -10.43
CA LYS A 6 45.16 12.14 -9.73
C LYS A 6 44.97 10.67 -9.36
N ALA A 7 44.45 10.41 -8.17
CA ALA A 7 44.21 9.03 -7.74
C ALA A 7 43.25 8.34 -8.74
N PRO A 8 43.34 7.01 -8.94
CA PRO A 8 42.47 6.28 -9.86
C PRO A 8 40.98 6.55 -9.62
N GLU A 9 40.61 6.73 -8.35
CA GLU A 9 39.26 7.02 -7.88
C GLU A 9 38.76 8.41 -8.34
N ASP A 10 39.63 9.43 -8.33
CA ASP A 10 39.29 10.78 -8.82
C ASP A 10 39.05 10.79 -10.34
N ALA A 11 39.79 9.97 -11.09
CA ALA A 11 39.65 9.87 -12.54
C ALA A 11 38.34 9.15 -12.94
N GLU A 12 37.94 8.13 -12.20
CA GLU A 12 36.65 7.45 -12.39
C GLU A 12 35.47 8.37 -12.07
N ILE A 13 35.57 9.14 -10.98
CA ILE A 13 34.55 10.12 -10.59
C ILE A 13 34.43 11.23 -11.66
N GLU A 14 35.54 11.74 -12.18
CA GLU A 14 35.52 12.75 -13.25
C GLU A 14 34.90 12.21 -14.54
N ALA A 15 35.24 10.98 -14.94
CA ALA A 15 34.63 10.34 -16.11
C ALA A 15 33.11 10.15 -15.93
N MET A 16 32.68 9.77 -14.72
CA MET A 16 31.27 9.64 -14.36
C MET A 16 30.54 10.99 -14.43
N ILE A 17 31.13 12.05 -13.86
CA ILE A 17 30.58 13.42 -13.92
C ILE A 17 30.45 13.87 -15.37
N MET A 18 31.51 13.73 -16.19
CA MET A 18 31.48 14.13 -17.60
C MET A 18 30.39 13.37 -18.38
N GLY A 19 30.27 12.05 -18.17
CA GLY A 19 29.27 11.22 -18.85
C GLY A 19 27.81 11.53 -18.47
N LEU A 20 27.59 12.24 -17.36
CA LEU A 20 26.28 12.69 -16.89
C LEU A 20 26.03 14.16 -17.24
N TYR A 21 27.08 14.98 -17.30
CA TYR A 21 26.98 16.42 -17.56
C TYR A 21 26.30 16.73 -18.89
N ASP A 22 26.61 15.99 -19.96
CA ASP A 22 26.00 16.18 -21.28
C ASP A 22 24.48 15.94 -21.30
N ASP A 23 24.00 15.03 -20.46
CA ASP A 23 22.57 14.77 -20.33
C ASP A 23 21.86 15.83 -19.47
N ILE A 24 22.55 16.36 -18.45
CA ILE A 24 22.01 17.27 -17.43
C ILE A 24 22.02 18.73 -17.90
N HIS A 25 23.11 19.18 -18.51
CA HIS A 25 23.36 20.58 -18.88
C HIS A 25 22.23 21.24 -19.70
N PRO A 26 21.57 20.55 -20.66
CA PRO A 26 20.46 21.14 -21.42
C PRO A 26 19.25 21.56 -20.57
N PHE A 27 19.07 20.94 -19.40
CA PHE A 27 17.90 21.14 -18.54
C PHE A 27 18.25 21.82 -17.22
N PHE A 28 19.50 21.71 -16.78
CA PHE A 28 19.98 22.22 -15.51
C PHE A 28 21.40 22.77 -15.66
N LYS A 29 21.57 24.07 -15.47
CA LYS A 29 22.87 24.72 -15.59
C LYS A 29 23.60 24.64 -14.25
N ALA A 30 24.45 23.65 -14.12
CA ALA A 30 25.34 23.51 -12.97
C ALA A 30 26.49 24.52 -13.05
N TYR A 31 26.74 25.26 -11.97
CA TYR A 31 27.94 26.10 -11.80
C TYR A 31 28.99 25.41 -10.92
N GLU A 32 28.57 24.47 -10.08
CA GLU A 32 29.45 23.69 -9.22
C GLU A 32 28.99 22.23 -9.19
N VAL A 33 29.96 21.31 -9.14
CA VAL A 33 29.72 19.87 -9.06
C VAL A 33 30.54 19.30 -7.91
N GLY A 34 29.86 18.73 -6.93
CA GLY A 34 30.47 18.03 -5.81
C GLY A 34 30.29 16.52 -5.91
N TYR A 35 31.11 15.76 -5.19
CA TYR A 35 30.92 14.33 -4.96
C TYR A 35 31.00 14.05 -3.46
N ALA A 36 29.92 13.52 -2.89
CA ALA A 36 29.81 13.19 -1.47
C ALA A 36 28.89 11.99 -1.29
N ASP A 37 29.17 11.11 -0.31
CA ASP A 37 28.33 9.96 0.03
C ASP A 37 27.94 9.06 -1.15
N SER A 38 28.87 8.84 -2.07
CA SER A 38 28.64 8.10 -3.34
C SER A 38 27.64 8.76 -4.31
N ALA A 39 27.30 10.03 -4.11
CA ALA A 39 26.41 10.81 -4.96
C ALA A 39 27.15 12.00 -5.59
N ILE A 40 26.74 12.36 -6.81
CA ILE A 40 27.19 13.58 -7.49
C ILE A 40 26.14 14.66 -7.25
N HIS A 41 26.57 15.81 -6.74
CA HIS A 41 25.73 16.96 -6.45
C HIS A 41 25.98 18.04 -7.50
N PHE A 42 24.99 18.34 -8.32
CA PHE A 42 25.04 19.44 -9.29
C PHE A 42 24.33 20.66 -8.68
N TYR A 43 25.11 21.66 -8.28
CA TYR A 43 24.62 22.94 -7.77
C TYR A 43 24.39 23.88 -8.96
N GLY A 44 23.17 24.38 -9.11
CA GLY A 44 22.81 25.05 -10.35
C GLY A 44 21.43 25.69 -10.38
N VAL A 45 21.07 26.17 -11.56
CA VAL A 45 19.75 26.75 -11.81
C VAL A 45 19.05 25.96 -12.93
N PRO A 46 17.81 25.49 -12.69
CA PRO A 46 17.04 24.80 -13.73
C PRO A 46 16.77 25.75 -14.90
N GLN A 47 17.02 25.27 -16.12
CA GLN A 47 16.81 26.04 -17.36
C GLN A 47 15.37 25.96 -17.87
N ILE A 48 14.62 24.99 -17.36
CA ILE A 48 13.20 24.78 -17.61
C ILE A 48 12.46 24.70 -16.27
N ASP A 49 11.13 24.59 -16.28
CA ASP A 49 10.37 24.34 -15.05
C ASP A 49 10.99 23.16 -14.27
N PRO A 50 11.32 23.31 -12.97
CA PRO A 50 11.90 22.24 -12.16
C PRO A 50 11.14 20.91 -12.26
N LYS A 51 9.81 20.96 -12.44
CA LYS A 51 8.96 19.77 -12.62
C LYS A 51 9.27 19.03 -13.92
N MET A 52 9.65 19.76 -14.97
CA MET A 52 10.01 19.21 -16.27
C MET A 52 11.45 18.68 -16.31
N VAL A 53 12.38 19.26 -15.53
CA VAL A 53 13.77 18.77 -15.42
C VAL A 53 13.79 17.30 -15.04
N HIS A 54 13.04 16.93 -13.99
CA HIS A 54 12.94 15.54 -13.54
C HIS A 54 12.37 14.63 -14.64
N GLN A 55 11.31 15.06 -15.32
CA GLN A 55 10.64 14.26 -16.36
C GLN A 55 11.55 13.91 -17.54
N TYR A 56 12.45 14.82 -17.95
CA TYR A 56 13.39 14.58 -19.04
C TYR A 56 14.64 13.80 -18.62
N LEU A 57 15.15 14.05 -17.42
CA LEU A 57 16.39 13.43 -16.94
C LEU A 57 16.17 12.03 -16.37
N TRP A 58 15.04 11.78 -15.71
CA TRP A 58 14.76 10.53 -15.03
C TRP A 58 14.94 9.29 -15.93
N PRO A 59 14.35 9.22 -17.16
CA PRO A 59 14.50 8.03 -18.00
C PRO A 59 15.95 7.78 -18.44
N LYS A 60 16.69 8.86 -18.75
CA LYS A 60 18.08 8.79 -19.21
C LYS A 60 19.02 8.30 -18.12
N LEU A 61 18.88 8.87 -16.92
CA LEU A 61 19.72 8.55 -15.77
C LEU A 61 19.41 7.16 -15.21
N THR A 62 18.13 6.79 -15.16
CA THR A 62 17.71 5.45 -14.74
C THR A 62 18.25 4.38 -15.67
N ALA A 63 18.26 4.62 -16.99
CA ALA A 63 18.86 3.70 -17.98
C ALA A 63 20.37 3.51 -17.78
N LYS A 64 21.05 4.51 -17.20
CA LYS A 64 22.47 4.45 -16.82
C LYS A 64 22.71 3.92 -15.39
N GLY A 65 21.67 3.53 -14.66
CA GLY A 65 21.77 3.00 -13.30
C GLY A 65 21.82 4.05 -12.19
N TYR A 66 21.42 5.29 -12.47
CA TYR A 66 21.38 6.38 -11.49
C TYR A 66 19.95 6.80 -11.15
N GLN A 67 19.75 7.21 -9.90
CA GLN A 67 18.53 7.90 -9.45
C GLN A 67 18.80 9.40 -9.33
N LEU A 68 17.75 10.17 -9.58
CA LEU A 68 17.76 11.63 -9.53
C LEU A 68 16.94 12.11 -8.33
N SER A 69 17.48 13.02 -7.54
CA SER A 69 16.72 13.75 -6.51
C SER A 69 16.93 15.25 -6.69
N PHE A 70 15.88 16.04 -6.46
CA PHE A 70 15.96 17.49 -6.48
C PHE A 70 15.77 18.00 -5.06
N THR A 71 16.77 18.70 -4.53
CA THR A 71 16.74 19.25 -3.16
C THR A 71 17.09 20.73 -3.18
N LYS A 72 16.82 21.41 -2.07
CA LYS A 72 17.29 22.77 -1.82
C LYS A 72 18.25 22.76 -0.64
N GLU A 73 19.50 23.11 -0.87
CA GLU A 73 20.51 23.28 0.18
C GLU A 73 20.86 24.75 0.29
N LEU A 74 20.71 25.32 1.50
CA LEU A 74 21.03 26.73 1.79
C LEU A 74 20.38 27.76 0.84
N GLY A 75 19.27 27.40 0.19
CA GLY A 75 18.53 28.26 -0.75
C GLY A 75 18.90 28.04 -2.23
N GLU A 76 19.87 27.19 -2.52
CA GLU A 76 20.28 26.82 -3.88
C GLU A 76 19.56 25.55 -4.35
N ASP A 77 19.25 25.47 -5.65
CA ASP A 77 18.71 24.26 -6.25
C ASP A 77 19.85 23.26 -6.49
N VAL A 78 19.69 22.04 -5.97
CA VAL A 78 20.71 20.99 -6.06
C VAL A 78 20.10 19.75 -6.68
N LEU A 79 20.73 19.29 -7.75
CA LEU A 79 20.36 18.08 -8.47
C LEU A 79 21.33 16.96 -8.05
N VAL A 80 20.83 16.02 -7.26
CA VAL A 80 21.60 14.92 -6.68
C VAL A 80 21.43 13.68 -7.56
N VAL A 81 22.53 13.18 -8.09
CA VAL A 81 22.60 11.96 -8.91
C VAL A 81 23.36 10.90 -8.14
N SER A 82 22.68 9.85 -7.70
CA SER A 82 23.31 8.74 -6.96
C SER A 82 23.11 7.43 -7.70
N PRO A 83 24.05 6.47 -7.59
CA PRO A 83 23.85 5.13 -8.14
C PRO A 83 22.66 4.48 -7.44
N ILE A 84 21.84 3.76 -8.22
CA ILE A 84 20.73 2.99 -7.67
C ILE A 84 21.32 1.82 -6.88
N GLN A 85 21.34 1.92 -5.55
CA GLN A 85 21.70 0.79 -4.69
C GLN A 85 20.54 -0.21 -4.65
N GLU A 86 20.74 -1.37 -5.27
CA GLU A 86 19.82 -2.50 -5.13
C GLU A 86 20.02 -3.15 -3.76
N VAL A 87 19.25 -2.70 -2.75
CA VAL A 87 19.20 -3.42 -1.47
C VAL A 87 18.53 -4.79 -1.74
N PRO A 88 19.25 -5.91 -1.60
CA PRO A 88 18.70 -7.23 -1.90
C PRO A 88 17.49 -7.48 -1.02
N GLU A 89 16.38 -7.88 -1.64
CA GLU A 89 15.18 -8.21 -0.90
C GLU A 89 15.39 -9.51 -0.12
N ARG A 90 15.14 -9.45 1.19
CA ARG A 90 15.15 -10.64 2.04
C ARG A 90 13.84 -11.40 1.84
N ILE A 91 13.72 -12.09 0.71
CA ILE A 91 12.51 -12.83 0.31
C ILE A 91 12.03 -13.78 1.42
N TRP A 92 12.96 -14.36 2.19
CA TRP A 92 12.63 -15.23 3.32
C TRP A 92 11.79 -14.53 4.39
N ILE A 93 11.94 -13.21 4.60
CA ILE A 93 11.11 -12.44 5.55
C ILE A 93 9.67 -12.43 5.04
N ASN A 94 9.47 -12.19 3.75
CA ASN A 94 8.14 -12.13 3.14
C ASN A 94 7.45 -13.49 3.25
N VAL A 95 8.20 -14.57 2.99
CA VAL A 95 7.71 -15.95 3.14
C VAL A 95 7.38 -16.25 4.60
N LEU A 96 8.26 -15.92 5.54
CA LEU A 96 8.02 -16.13 6.97
C LEU A 96 6.76 -15.39 7.44
N LEU A 97 6.62 -14.13 7.03
CA LEU A 97 5.45 -13.31 7.35
C LEU A 97 4.18 -13.87 6.72
N ALA A 98 4.21 -14.29 5.45
CA ALA A 98 3.07 -14.93 4.80
C ALA A 98 2.65 -16.22 5.50
N VAL A 99 3.61 -17.07 5.90
CA VAL A 99 3.33 -18.29 6.68
C VAL A 99 2.73 -17.95 8.04
N ALA A 100 3.29 -16.95 8.73
CA ALA A 100 2.74 -16.48 10.00
C ALA A 100 1.31 -15.94 9.83
N THR A 101 1.02 -15.21 8.75
CA THR A 101 -0.32 -14.71 8.45
C THR A 101 -1.30 -15.82 8.12
N VAL A 102 -0.88 -16.84 7.36
CA VAL A 102 -1.67 -18.05 7.13
C VAL A 102 -2.02 -18.71 8.47
N PHE A 103 -1.06 -18.83 9.39
CA PHE A 103 -1.31 -19.40 10.71
C PHE A 103 -2.32 -18.57 11.54
N THR A 104 -2.14 -17.25 11.63
CA THR A 104 -3.03 -16.38 12.43
C THR A 104 -4.43 -16.25 11.82
N THR A 105 -4.55 -16.19 10.50
CA THR A 105 -5.85 -16.20 9.81
C THR A 105 -6.54 -17.56 9.92
N MET A 106 -5.79 -18.67 9.92
CA MET A 106 -6.37 -20.00 10.08
C MET A 106 -6.86 -20.23 11.50
N PHE A 107 -6.14 -19.70 12.50
CA PHE A 107 -6.61 -19.63 13.87
C PHE A 107 -7.94 -18.85 13.96
N ALA A 108 -7.97 -17.62 13.45
CA ALA A 108 -9.18 -16.82 13.39
C ALA A 108 -10.33 -17.55 12.69
N GLY A 109 -10.09 -18.12 11.50
CA GLY A 109 -11.07 -18.87 10.74
C GLY A 109 -11.62 -20.06 11.51
N ALA A 110 -10.77 -20.87 12.14
CA ALA A 110 -11.20 -22.02 12.92
C ALA A 110 -12.09 -21.59 14.11
N THR A 111 -11.75 -20.49 14.80
CA THR A 111 -12.62 -19.94 15.84
C THR A 111 -13.98 -19.45 15.30
N MET A 112 -14.01 -18.89 14.08
CA MET A 112 -15.28 -18.51 13.42
C MET A 112 -16.15 -19.71 13.05
N PHE A 113 -15.53 -20.86 12.78
CA PHE A 113 -16.24 -22.13 12.60
C PHE A 113 -16.62 -22.80 13.94
N GLY A 114 -16.47 -22.10 15.07
CA GLY A 114 -16.85 -22.58 16.41
C GLY A 114 -15.87 -23.59 17.02
N VAL A 115 -14.67 -23.74 16.45
CA VAL A 115 -13.65 -24.66 16.97
C VAL A 115 -12.95 -24.03 18.17
N ASP A 116 -12.98 -24.73 19.31
CA ASP A 116 -12.05 -24.47 20.41
C ASP A 116 -10.71 -25.15 20.10
N ILE A 117 -9.77 -24.37 19.56
CA ILE A 117 -8.47 -24.85 19.09
C ILE A 117 -7.60 -25.41 20.24
N PHE A 118 -7.80 -24.94 21.47
CA PHE A 118 -7.03 -25.43 22.63
C PHE A 118 -7.50 -26.81 23.08
N SER A 119 -8.81 -27.06 23.00
CA SER A 119 -9.41 -28.35 23.33
C SER A 119 -9.32 -29.36 22.18
N GLU A 120 -9.43 -28.89 20.92
CA GLU A 120 -9.43 -29.73 19.72
C GLU A 120 -8.41 -29.27 18.65
N PRO A 121 -7.09 -29.36 18.92
CA PRO A 121 -6.06 -28.87 18.00
C PRO A 121 -6.08 -29.51 16.60
N SER A 122 -6.60 -30.74 16.49
CA SER A 122 -6.73 -31.46 15.21
C SER A 122 -7.70 -30.78 14.24
N GLN A 123 -8.62 -29.96 14.75
CA GLN A 123 -9.61 -29.24 13.94
C GLN A 123 -9.10 -27.89 13.41
N PHE A 124 -7.83 -27.52 13.65
CA PHE A 124 -7.25 -26.25 13.20
C PHE A 124 -7.42 -25.99 11.69
N THR A 125 -7.40 -27.05 10.88
CA THR A 125 -7.59 -26.96 9.41
C THR A 125 -8.99 -26.53 8.98
N LYS A 126 -9.99 -26.54 9.88
CA LYS A 126 -11.32 -26.01 9.57
C LYS A 126 -11.30 -24.51 9.24
N GLY A 127 -10.27 -23.78 9.68
CA GLY A 127 -10.09 -22.37 9.31
C GLY A 127 -9.60 -22.14 7.88
N LEU A 128 -9.17 -23.19 7.17
CA LEU A 128 -8.56 -23.09 5.84
C LEU A 128 -9.43 -22.34 4.81
N PRO A 129 -10.76 -22.57 4.71
CA PRO A 129 -11.60 -21.85 3.75
C PRO A 129 -11.56 -20.33 3.97
N PHE A 130 -11.59 -19.88 5.23
CA PHE A 130 -11.49 -18.46 5.56
C PHE A 130 -10.10 -17.90 5.21
N THR A 131 -9.03 -18.60 5.60
CA THR A 131 -7.65 -18.20 5.27
C THR A 131 -7.44 -18.05 3.77
N LEU A 132 -7.88 -19.02 2.98
CA LEU A 132 -7.75 -18.95 1.53
C LEU A 132 -8.52 -17.76 0.96
N ALA A 133 -9.74 -17.51 1.45
CA ALA A 133 -10.56 -16.40 1.03
C ALA A 133 -9.93 -15.04 1.36
N ILE A 134 -9.49 -14.82 2.59
CA ILE A 134 -8.91 -13.52 3.01
C ILE A 134 -7.53 -13.28 2.37
N MET A 135 -6.69 -14.33 2.27
CA MET A 135 -5.38 -14.22 1.61
C MET A 135 -5.54 -13.97 0.12
N PHE A 136 -6.56 -14.54 -0.52
CA PHE A 136 -6.88 -14.26 -1.92
C PHE A 136 -7.28 -12.79 -2.11
N VAL A 137 -8.15 -12.24 -1.27
CA VAL A 137 -8.58 -10.84 -1.36
C VAL A 137 -7.41 -9.88 -1.14
N LEU A 138 -6.70 -10.01 -0.02
CA LEU A 138 -5.57 -9.13 0.32
C LEU A 138 -4.41 -9.28 -0.66
N GLY A 139 -4.09 -10.53 -1.02
CA GLY A 139 -3.04 -10.82 -1.99
C GLY A 139 -3.37 -10.28 -3.38
N SER A 140 -4.62 -10.37 -3.82
CA SER A 140 -5.05 -9.81 -5.11
C SER A 140 -4.98 -8.28 -5.11
N HIS A 141 -5.37 -7.62 -4.02
CA HIS A 141 -5.22 -6.16 -3.85
C HIS A 141 -3.75 -5.73 -4.03
N GLU A 142 -2.83 -6.33 -3.28
CA GLU A 142 -1.40 -6.01 -3.39
C GLU A 142 -0.82 -6.39 -4.76
N MET A 143 -1.29 -7.49 -5.36
CA MET A 143 -0.89 -7.88 -6.70
C MET A 143 -1.34 -6.86 -7.76
N GLY A 144 -2.51 -6.23 -7.57
CA GLY A 144 -2.98 -5.12 -8.41
C GLY A 144 -1.99 -3.96 -8.41
N HIS A 145 -1.55 -3.52 -7.23
CA HIS A 145 -0.49 -2.52 -7.11
C HIS A 145 0.82 -2.96 -7.76
N TYR A 146 1.26 -4.19 -7.48
CA TYR A 146 2.51 -4.74 -8.01
C TYR A 146 2.51 -4.76 -9.55
N MET A 147 1.43 -5.26 -10.16
CA MET A 147 1.30 -5.35 -11.61
C MET A 147 1.30 -3.96 -12.27
N ALA A 148 0.49 -3.03 -11.75
CA ALA A 148 0.43 -1.67 -12.26
C ALA A 148 1.78 -0.96 -12.13
N ALA A 149 2.48 -1.15 -11.01
CA ALA A 149 3.81 -0.58 -10.80
C ALA A 149 4.83 -1.12 -11.81
N LYS A 150 4.83 -2.44 -12.02
CA LYS A 150 5.69 -3.10 -13.00
C LYS A 150 5.44 -2.60 -14.43
N MET A 151 4.18 -2.37 -14.81
CA MET A 151 3.81 -1.81 -16.11
C MET A 151 4.37 -0.39 -16.32
N HIS A 152 4.51 0.38 -15.25
CA HIS A 152 5.12 1.72 -15.25
C HIS A 152 6.65 1.69 -15.04
N GLY A 153 7.29 0.51 -15.14
CA GLY A 153 8.73 0.36 -14.98
C GLY A 153 9.24 0.62 -13.55
N MET A 154 8.33 0.64 -12.57
CA MET A 154 8.67 0.89 -11.18
C MET A 154 9.18 -0.38 -10.50
N ARG A 155 10.09 -0.19 -9.53
CA ARG A 155 10.61 -1.28 -8.69
C ARG A 155 9.77 -1.36 -7.42
N THR A 156 9.19 -2.53 -7.17
CA THR A 156 8.37 -2.81 -5.98
C THR A 156 8.87 -4.06 -5.28
N SER A 157 8.71 -4.09 -3.95
CA SER A 157 8.92 -5.33 -3.19
C SER A 157 7.79 -6.31 -3.45
N LEU A 158 8.00 -7.57 -3.06
CA LEU A 158 6.87 -8.48 -2.85
C LEU A 158 6.03 -8.01 -1.64
N PRO A 159 4.78 -8.49 -1.51
CA PRO A 159 3.91 -8.11 -0.40
C PRO A 159 4.44 -8.60 0.95
N TYR A 160 4.45 -7.70 1.93
CA TYR A 160 4.65 -8.04 3.35
C TYR A 160 3.29 -8.24 3.99
N PHE A 161 2.89 -9.50 4.20
CA PHE A 161 1.69 -9.81 4.97
C PHE A 161 1.95 -9.54 6.45
N ILE A 162 0.97 -8.96 7.15
CA ILE A 162 1.13 -8.54 8.54
C ILE A 162 0.26 -9.46 9.42
N PRO A 163 0.83 -10.50 10.05
CA PRO A 163 0.10 -11.35 10.97
C PRO A 163 -0.31 -10.56 12.21
N PHE A 164 -1.55 -10.72 12.66
CA PHE A 164 -2.02 -10.08 13.88
C PHE A 164 -3.16 -10.90 14.48
N PRO A 165 -3.13 -11.25 15.77
CA PRO A 165 -4.12 -12.13 16.40
C PRO A 165 -5.43 -11.40 16.72
N THR A 166 -6.03 -10.78 15.71
CA THR A 166 -7.38 -10.20 15.77
C THR A 166 -8.42 -11.21 15.30
N ILE A 167 -9.68 -10.81 15.34
CA ILE A 167 -10.82 -11.54 14.77
C ILE A 167 -10.58 -11.93 13.30
N ILE A 168 -9.82 -11.15 12.53
CA ILE A 168 -9.53 -11.45 11.11
C ILE A 168 -8.23 -12.27 10.98
N GLY A 169 -7.34 -12.22 11.97
CA GLY A 169 -6.04 -12.89 11.95
C GLY A 169 -4.96 -12.17 11.14
N THR A 170 -5.19 -10.93 10.69
CA THR A 170 -4.20 -10.11 9.96
C THR A 170 -4.53 -8.61 10.06
N MET A 171 -3.52 -7.75 9.89
CA MET A 171 -3.69 -6.31 9.66
C MET A 171 -3.68 -5.93 8.17
N GLY A 172 -3.59 -6.91 7.27
CA GLY A 172 -3.48 -6.68 5.83
C GLY A 172 -2.10 -7.07 5.30
N ALA A 173 -1.80 -6.57 4.11
CA ALA A 173 -0.50 -6.69 3.48
C ALA A 173 -0.08 -5.33 2.94
N VAL A 174 1.22 -5.11 2.80
CA VAL A 174 1.76 -3.85 2.28
C VAL A 174 2.91 -4.16 1.33
N ILE A 175 2.89 -3.56 0.13
CA ILE A 175 4.09 -3.46 -0.70
C ILE A 175 4.91 -2.22 -0.36
N LYS A 176 6.23 -2.35 -0.39
CA LYS A 176 7.15 -1.22 -0.30
C LYS A 176 7.54 -0.78 -1.69
N HIS A 177 7.12 0.42 -2.08
CA HIS A 177 7.62 1.07 -3.28
C HIS A 177 9.11 1.44 -3.10
N ARG A 178 9.93 1.21 -4.13
CA ARG A 178 11.37 1.51 -4.13
C ARG A 178 11.70 2.48 -5.25
N GLY A 179 12.15 3.67 -4.89
CA GLY A 179 12.47 4.74 -5.83
C GLY A 179 11.39 5.82 -5.87
N ILE A 180 11.47 6.67 -6.88
CA ILE A 180 10.57 7.81 -7.07
C ILE A 180 9.48 7.40 -8.06
N ILE A 181 8.24 7.81 -7.77
CA ILE A 181 7.10 7.58 -8.65
C ILE A 181 7.24 8.50 -9.87
N PRO A 182 7.29 7.97 -11.11
CA PRO A 182 7.72 8.72 -12.29
C PRO A 182 6.91 9.99 -12.58
N ASP A 183 5.59 9.88 -12.46
CA ASP A 183 4.66 10.98 -12.71
C ASP A 183 3.30 10.76 -12.01
N ARG A 184 2.40 11.74 -12.13
CA ARG A 184 1.07 11.68 -11.50
C ARG A 184 0.16 10.62 -12.09
N LYS A 185 0.33 10.26 -13.37
CA LYS A 185 -0.45 9.19 -14.00
C LYS A 185 -0.01 7.83 -13.43
N ALA A 186 1.30 7.58 -13.33
CA ALA A 186 1.83 6.38 -12.68
C ALA A 186 1.36 6.28 -11.21
N LEU A 187 1.37 7.41 -10.48
CA LEU A 187 0.84 7.48 -9.12
C LEU A 187 -0.65 7.09 -9.04
N PHE A 188 -1.47 7.63 -9.94
CA PHE A 188 -2.90 7.35 -10.00
C PHE A 188 -3.18 5.90 -10.36
N ASP A 189 -2.56 5.41 -11.45
CA ASP A 189 -2.80 4.08 -12.00
C ASP A 189 -2.46 3.00 -10.96
N VAL A 190 -1.32 3.14 -10.27
CA VAL A 190 -0.95 2.20 -9.20
C VAL A 190 -1.88 2.29 -8.01
N ALA A 191 -2.23 3.50 -7.56
CA ALA A 191 -3.08 3.68 -6.39
C ALA A 191 -4.52 3.17 -6.62
N VAL A 192 -5.05 3.26 -7.84
CA VAL A 192 -6.38 2.72 -8.18
C VAL A 192 -6.36 1.21 -8.41
N ALA A 193 -5.27 0.65 -8.95
CA ALA A 193 -5.22 -0.75 -9.35
C ALA A 193 -5.49 -1.72 -8.21
N GLY A 194 -4.87 -1.52 -7.04
CA GLY A 194 -5.09 -2.38 -5.87
C GLY A 194 -6.56 -2.42 -5.43
N PRO A 195 -7.18 -1.28 -5.08
CA PRO A 195 -8.61 -1.20 -4.73
C PRO A 195 -9.56 -1.83 -5.74
N LEU A 196 -9.34 -1.62 -7.06
CA LEU A 196 -10.20 -2.22 -8.08
C LEU A 196 -10.09 -3.75 -8.08
N VAL A 197 -8.87 -4.28 -8.05
CA VAL A 197 -8.64 -5.73 -8.01
C VAL A 197 -9.15 -6.33 -6.70
N GLY A 198 -8.94 -5.64 -5.58
CA GLY A 198 -9.43 -6.02 -4.24
C GLY A 198 -10.95 -6.08 -4.18
N ILE A 199 -11.67 -5.11 -4.76
CA ILE A 199 -13.13 -5.14 -4.87
C ILE A 199 -13.59 -6.33 -5.70
N VAL A 200 -12.99 -6.57 -6.88
CA VAL A 200 -13.36 -7.70 -7.74
C VAL A 200 -13.16 -9.03 -7.00
N ALA A 201 -12.01 -9.21 -6.34
CA ALA A 201 -11.73 -10.38 -5.54
C ALA A 201 -12.74 -10.54 -4.38
N SER A 202 -13.09 -9.44 -3.71
CA SER A 202 -14.09 -9.41 -2.63
C SER A 202 -15.47 -9.83 -3.12
N VAL A 203 -15.90 -9.34 -4.30
CA VAL A 203 -17.18 -9.73 -4.91
C VAL A 203 -17.22 -11.23 -5.19
N ILE A 204 -16.16 -11.79 -5.78
CA ILE A 204 -16.06 -13.23 -6.06
C ILE A 204 -16.15 -14.04 -4.77
N VAL A 205 -15.36 -13.66 -3.76
CA VAL A 205 -15.33 -14.35 -2.47
C VAL A 205 -16.65 -14.25 -1.73
N THR A 206 -17.30 -13.08 -1.74
CA THR A 206 -18.63 -12.90 -1.15
C THR A 206 -19.66 -13.78 -1.85
N PHE A 207 -19.68 -13.83 -3.19
CA PHE A 207 -20.60 -14.69 -3.93
C PHE A 207 -20.41 -16.17 -3.61
N ILE A 208 -19.16 -16.64 -3.57
CA ILE A 208 -18.82 -18.01 -3.16
C ILE A 208 -19.31 -18.26 -1.72
N GLY A 209 -18.97 -17.36 -0.79
CA GLY A 209 -19.32 -17.50 0.62
C GLY A 209 -20.82 -17.53 0.88
N LEU A 210 -21.60 -16.74 0.15
CA LEU A 210 -23.07 -16.75 0.25
C LEU A 210 -23.69 -18.01 -0.36
N SER A 211 -22.98 -18.70 -1.25
CA SER A 211 -23.43 -19.95 -1.88
C SER A 211 -23.10 -21.20 -1.05
N LEU A 212 -22.35 -21.03 0.05
CA LEU A 212 -21.99 -22.12 0.96
C LEU A 212 -23.09 -22.36 2.00
N PRO A 213 -23.25 -23.60 2.48
CA PRO A 213 -24.23 -23.90 3.53
C PRO A 213 -23.92 -23.09 4.80
N PRO A 214 -24.95 -22.67 5.57
CA PRO A 214 -24.75 -22.00 6.84
C PRO A 214 -23.89 -22.84 7.79
N VAL A 215 -23.03 -22.17 8.55
CA VAL A 215 -22.30 -22.83 9.63
C VAL A 215 -23.23 -22.87 10.84
N GLU A 216 -23.39 -24.05 11.45
CA GLU A 216 -24.10 -24.15 12.72
C GLU A 216 -23.21 -23.57 13.83
N TYR A 217 -23.61 -22.40 14.34
CA TYR A 217 -22.91 -21.77 15.47
C TYR A 217 -23.50 -22.34 16.77
N ILE A 218 -22.65 -22.95 17.60
CA ILE A 218 -22.99 -23.13 19.01
C ILE A 218 -22.89 -21.76 19.66
N ILE A 219 -24.04 -21.10 19.86
CA ILE A 219 -24.12 -19.84 20.59
C ILE A 219 -23.90 -20.15 22.08
N THR A 220 -22.64 -20.22 22.48
CA THR A 220 -22.26 -20.29 23.88
C THR A 220 -22.31 -18.88 24.47
N PRO A 221 -22.85 -18.67 25.69
CA PRO A 221 -22.80 -17.37 26.35
C PRO A 221 -21.35 -16.88 26.47
N GLY A 222 -21.03 -15.76 25.81
CA GLY A 222 -19.67 -15.22 25.72
C GLY A 222 -19.07 -15.19 24.30
N ASN A 223 -19.66 -15.92 23.34
CA ASN A 223 -19.29 -15.77 21.93
C ASN A 223 -19.85 -14.44 21.40
N MET A 224 -18.96 -13.59 20.90
CA MET A 224 -19.32 -12.30 20.31
C MET A 224 -20.08 -12.54 19.00
N VAL A 225 -21.41 -12.45 19.03
CA VAL A 225 -22.20 -12.36 17.80
C VAL A 225 -21.93 -10.99 17.21
N LEU A 226 -21.12 -10.99 16.15
CA LEU A 226 -20.76 -9.80 15.42
C LEU A 226 -21.97 -9.34 14.59
N ASP A 227 -22.80 -8.47 15.17
CA ASP A 227 -23.82 -7.72 14.43
C ASP A 227 -23.12 -6.64 13.59
N ILE A 228 -22.68 -7.04 12.41
CA ILE A 228 -21.92 -6.20 11.49
C ILE A 228 -22.86 -5.64 10.43
N GLN A 229 -22.81 -4.32 10.28
CA GLN A 229 -23.48 -3.66 9.16
C GLN A 229 -22.84 -4.08 7.84
N VAL A 230 -23.66 -4.57 6.91
CA VAL A 230 -23.22 -4.98 5.57
C VAL A 230 -23.24 -3.80 4.59
N PRO A 231 -22.16 -3.56 3.82
CA PRO A 231 -22.12 -2.47 2.85
C PRO A 231 -23.09 -2.72 1.69
N LEU A 232 -23.47 -1.66 0.97
CA LEU A 232 -24.43 -1.73 -0.14
C LEU A 232 -24.02 -2.74 -1.21
N LEU A 233 -22.72 -2.84 -1.51
CA LEU A 233 -22.21 -3.83 -2.46
C LEU A 233 -22.48 -5.26 -1.99
N PHE A 234 -22.25 -5.55 -0.71
CA PHE A 234 -22.58 -6.86 -0.13
C PHE A 234 -24.08 -7.14 -0.22
N GLN A 235 -24.93 -6.16 0.11
CA GLN A 235 -26.39 -6.30 0.02
C GLN A 235 -26.86 -6.56 -1.42
N ALA A 236 -26.23 -5.90 -2.40
CA ALA A 236 -26.50 -6.14 -3.81
C ALA A 236 -26.14 -7.57 -4.21
N ILE A 237 -24.96 -8.06 -3.81
CA ILE A 237 -24.54 -9.45 -4.08
C ILE A 237 -25.49 -10.44 -3.40
N ASN A 238 -25.91 -10.19 -2.16
CA ASN A 238 -26.85 -11.05 -1.44
C ASN A 238 -28.21 -11.12 -2.15
N THR A 239 -28.74 -9.98 -2.57
CA THR A 239 -29.99 -9.89 -3.36
C THR A 239 -29.88 -10.68 -4.67
N ILE A 240 -28.76 -10.55 -5.38
CA ILE A 240 -28.52 -11.26 -6.66
C ILE A 240 -28.37 -12.76 -6.44
N SER A 241 -27.73 -13.16 -5.34
CA SER A 241 -27.48 -14.57 -5.02
C SER A 241 -28.77 -15.31 -4.63
N GLY A 242 -29.82 -14.58 -4.23
CA GLY A 242 -31.12 -15.16 -3.86
C GLY A 242 -31.10 -15.94 -2.54
N ASN A 243 -30.02 -15.84 -1.77
CA ASN A 243 -29.85 -16.57 -0.52
C ASN A 243 -30.35 -15.73 0.66
N THR A 244 -31.27 -16.29 1.44
CA THR A 244 -31.67 -15.75 2.75
C THR A 244 -30.66 -16.24 3.77
N VAL A 245 -29.62 -15.46 4.00
CA VAL A 245 -28.55 -15.84 4.92
C VAL A 245 -28.93 -15.41 6.33
N ASP A 246 -29.42 -16.34 7.14
CA ASP A 246 -29.68 -16.12 8.57
C ASP A 246 -28.35 -15.93 9.34
N THR A 247 -27.25 -16.52 8.86
CA THR A 247 -25.91 -16.42 9.46
C THR A 247 -24.79 -16.34 8.42
N MET A 248 -23.90 -15.35 8.52
CA MET A 248 -22.87 -15.10 7.51
C MET A 248 -21.73 -16.14 7.57
N HIS A 249 -21.58 -16.94 6.51
CA HIS A 249 -20.48 -17.89 6.39
C HIS A 249 -19.10 -17.18 6.47
N PRO A 250 -18.06 -17.73 7.15
CA PRO A 250 -16.75 -17.08 7.31
C PRO A 250 -16.10 -16.65 5.98
N VAL A 251 -16.27 -17.44 4.91
CA VAL A 251 -15.81 -17.05 3.55
C VAL A 251 -16.51 -15.77 3.06
N ALA A 252 -17.82 -15.61 3.28
CA ALA A 252 -18.52 -14.38 2.92
C ALA A 252 -18.03 -13.20 3.77
N PHE A 253 -17.75 -13.45 5.06
CA PHE A 253 -17.15 -12.47 5.95
C PHE A 253 -15.77 -12.01 5.47
N ALA A 254 -14.93 -12.90 4.92
CA ALA A 254 -13.65 -12.49 4.30
C ALA A 254 -13.84 -11.51 3.14
N GLY A 255 -14.88 -11.70 2.30
CA GLY A 255 -15.24 -10.75 1.25
C GLY A 255 -15.75 -9.41 1.82
N TRP A 256 -16.53 -9.43 2.91
CA TRP A 256 -16.92 -8.22 3.63
C TRP A 256 -15.71 -7.46 4.18
N VAL A 257 -14.75 -8.16 4.79
CA VAL A 257 -13.49 -7.57 5.26
C VAL A 257 -12.73 -6.94 4.10
N GLY A 258 -12.67 -7.61 2.95
CA GLY A 258 -12.08 -7.07 1.72
C GLY A 258 -12.65 -5.73 1.29
N MET A 259 -13.98 -5.62 1.28
CA MET A 259 -14.68 -4.38 0.97
C MET A 259 -14.35 -3.29 2.00
N LEU A 260 -14.33 -3.64 3.30
CA LEU A 260 -13.97 -2.71 4.36
C LEU A 260 -12.53 -2.19 4.19
N VAL A 261 -11.56 -3.10 4.04
CA VAL A 261 -10.14 -2.74 3.83
C VAL A 261 -9.99 -1.86 2.61
N THR A 262 -10.70 -2.16 1.52
CA THR A 262 -10.65 -1.33 0.32
C THR A 262 -11.20 0.07 0.57
N VAL A 263 -12.34 0.20 1.25
CA VAL A 263 -12.91 1.53 1.59
C VAL A 263 -11.96 2.32 2.48
N LEU A 264 -11.35 1.66 3.47
CA LEU A 264 -10.36 2.30 4.34
C LEU A 264 -9.14 2.75 3.55
N ASN A 265 -8.62 1.92 2.65
CA ASN A 265 -7.51 2.29 1.76
C ASN A 265 -7.89 3.42 0.78
N LEU A 266 -9.16 3.53 0.38
CA LEU A 266 -9.64 4.62 -0.48
C LEU A 266 -9.90 5.94 0.27
N LEU A 267 -9.71 5.99 1.59
CA LEU A 267 -9.78 7.25 2.32
C LEU A 267 -8.69 8.21 1.82
N PRO A 268 -9.04 9.48 1.54
CA PRO A 268 -8.13 10.45 0.92
C PRO A 268 -7.09 11.00 1.91
N SER A 269 -6.33 10.15 2.59
CA SER A 269 -5.39 10.53 3.65
C SER A 269 -4.03 9.85 3.55
N GLY A 270 -2.97 10.60 3.83
CA GLY A 270 -1.63 10.06 4.08
C GLY A 270 -1.06 9.16 2.99
N GLN A 271 -0.64 7.96 3.39
CA GLN A 271 -0.05 6.91 2.54
C GLN A 271 -1.09 5.90 2.04
N LEU A 272 -2.37 6.10 2.35
CA LEU A 272 -3.42 5.24 1.83
C LEU A 272 -3.59 5.44 0.31
N ASP A 273 -4.13 4.45 -0.37
CA ASP A 273 -4.38 4.48 -1.82
C ASP A 273 -5.19 5.71 -2.23
N GLY A 274 -6.25 6.05 -1.49
CA GLY A 274 -7.06 7.25 -1.70
C GLY A 274 -6.25 8.54 -1.57
N GLY A 275 -5.29 8.59 -0.66
CA GLY A 275 -4.36 9.71 -0.51
C GLY A 275 -3.47 9.88 -1.74
N HIS A 276 -3.00 8.78 -2.33
CA HIS A 276 -2.23 8.79 -3.58
C HIS A 276 -3.10 9.18 -4.79
N ILE A 277 -4.33 8.67 -4.88
CA ILE A 277 -5.32 9.04 -5.90
C ILE A 277 -5.57 10.55 -5.89
N VAL A 278 -5.94 11.10 -4.72
CA VAL A 278 -6.26 12.54 -4.60
C VAL A 278 -5.02 13.39 -4.88
N ARG A 279 -3.83 12.96 -4.48
CA ARG A 279 -2.56 13.66 -4.79
C ARG A 279 -2.25 13.67 -6.28
N ALA A 280 -2.51 12.58 -6.99
CA ALA A 280 -2.36 12.54 -8.43
C ALA A 280 -3.34 13.50 -9.13
N MET A 281 -4.61 13.51 -8.71
CA MET A 281 -5.66 14.33 -9.33
C MET A 281 -5.55 15.82 -8.99
N LEU A 282 -5.35 16.16 -7.72
CA LEU A 282 -5.45 17.53 -7.20
C LEU A 282 -4.09 18.20 -6.93
N GLY A 283 -2.99 17.44 -6.99
CA GLY A 283 -1.66 17.97 -6.71
C GLY A 283 -1.53 18.52 -5.29
N GLU A 284 -1.04 19.76 -5.16
CA GLU A 284 -0.79 20.40 -3.87
C GLU A 284 -2.07 20.60 -3.03
N ARG A 285 -3.24 20.69 -3.68
CA ARG A 285 -4.53 20.81 -2.96
C ARG A 285 -4.89 19.54 -2.20
N ALA A 286 -4.34 18.38 -2.57
CA ALA A 286 -4.59 17.12 -1.87
C ALA A 286 -4.21 17.17 -0.39
N LYS A 287 -3.19 17.96 -0.03
CA LYS A 287 -2.79 18.16 1.37
C LYS A 287 -3.96 18.63 2.24
N HIS A 288 -4.76 19.57 1.74
CA HIS A 288 -5.91 20.09 2.48
C HIS A 288 -7.00 19.03 2.66
N VAL A 289 -7.27 18.24 1.62
CA VAL A 289 -8.24 17.14 1.68
C VAL A 289 -7.78 16.08 2.69
N SER A 290 -6.50 15.68 2.65
CA SER A 290 -5.94 14.71 3.59
C SER A 290 -5.91 15.21 5.03
N MET A 291 -5.64 16.49 5.27
CA MET A 291 -5.70 17.08 6.62
C MET A 291 -7.12 17.16 7.17
N ALA A 292 -8.14 17.29 6.31
CA ALA A 292 -9.54 17.33 6.75
C ALA A 292 -10.10 15.95 7.07
N MET A 293 -9.59 14.88 6.46
CA MET A 293 -10.16 13.54 6.54
C MET A 293 -10.29 12.99 7.98
N PRO A 294 -9.28 13.12 8.88
CA PRO A 294 -9.41 12.63 10.25
C PRO A 294 -10.56 13.31 11.01
N PHE A 295 -10.75 14.62 10.82
CA PHE A 295 -11.85 15.37 11.42
C PHE A 295 -13.21 14.92 10.87
N ILE A 296 -13.30 14.67 9.56
CA ILE A 296 -14.52 14.14 8.93
C ILE A 296 -14.89 12.78 9.53
N LEU A 297 -13.92 11.87 9.67
CA LEU A 297 -14.15 10.56 10.30
C LEU A 297 -14.52 10.68 11.78
N GLY A 298 -13.91 11.61 12.51
CA GLY A 298 -14.23 11.86 13.91
C GLY A 298 -15.67 12.35 14.07
N CYS A 299 -16.09 13.33 13.27
CA CYS A 299 -17.47 13.80 13.23
C CYS A 299 -18.45 12.68 12.84
N LEU A 300 -18.09 11.85 11.85
CA LEU A 300 -18.88 10.68 11.48
C LEU A 300 -19.01 9.68 12.62
N GLY A 301 -17.90 9.36 13.30
CA GLY A 301 -17.89 8.47 14.46
C GLY A 301 -18.77 8.98 15.59
N LEU A 302 -18.66 10.27 15.95
CA LEU A 302 -19.52 10.91 16.94
C LEU A 302 -20.99 10.89 16.53
N TYR A 303 -21.30 11.14 15.25
CA TYR A 303 -22.67 11.07 14.73
C TYR A 303 -23.24 9.66 14.86
N VAL A 304 -22.48 8.62 14.47
CA VAL A 304 -22.90 7.22 14.59
C VAL A 304 -23.15 6.84 16.05
N ILE A 305 -22.29 7.28 16.96
CA ILE A 305 -22.41 6.97 18.40
C ILE A 305 -23.60 7.72 19.04
N PHE A 306 -23.67 9.04 18.88
CA PHE A 306 -24.61 9.86 19.63
C PHE A 306 -25.97 10.03 18.95
N VAL A 307 -26.01 10.05 17.61
CA VAL A 307 -27.26 10.26 16.86
C VAL A 307 -27.87 8.93 16.43
N LEU A 308 -27.08 8.05 15.81
CA LEU A 308 -27.59 6.75 15.37
C LEU A 308 -27.66 5.72 16.51
N GLN A 309 -27.02 5.99 17.66
CA GLN A 309 -26.96 5.06 18.80
C GLN A 309 -26.38 3.70 18.41
N GLN A 310 -25.38 3.73 17.53
CA GLN A 310 -24.71 2.55 16.95
C GLN A 310 -23.22 2.56 17.30
N ASN A 311 -22.53 1.45 17.03
CA ASN A 311 -21.09 1.37 17.25
C ASN A 311 -20.30 2.16 16.18
N GLY A 312 -19.92 3.40 16.50
CA GLY A 312 -19.05 4.24 15.67
C GLY A 312 -17.55 4.09 15.98
N GLY A 313 -17.16 3.08 16.76
CA GLY A 313 -15.80 2.92 17.27
C GLY A 313 -14.74 2.80 16.16
N ILE A 314 -15.05 2.14 15.05
CA ILE A 314 -14.11 2.01 13.92
C ILE A 314 -13.78 3.38 13.29
N TRP A 315 -14.77 4.26 13.17
CA TRP A 315 -14.55 5.61 12.60
C TRP A 315 -13.75 6.49 13.55
N MET A 316 -14.01 6.38 14.87
CA MET A 316 -13.23 7.08 15.89
C MET A 316 -11.77 6.58 15.93
N PHE A 317 -11.56 5.27 15.85
CA PHE A 317 -10.24 4.67 15.78
C PHE A 317 -9.46 5.20 14.57
N TRP A 318 -10.04 5.15 13.38
CA TRP A 318 -9.39 5.66 12.16
C TRP A 318 -9.19 7.18 12.17
N SER A 319 -10.10 7.94 12.76
CA SER A 319 -9.91 9.38 12.98
C SER A 319 -8.64 9.66 13.78
N ILE A 320 -8.44 8.96 14.90
CA ILE A 320 -7.25 9.14 15.74
C ILE A 320 -6.00 8.61 15.03
N PHE A 321 -6.10 7.43 14.42
CA PHE A 321 -4.98 6.80 13.72
C PHE A 321 -4.43 7.68 12.59
N LEU A 322 -5.29 8.36 11.84
CA LEU A 322 -4.85 9.24 10.76
C LEU A 322 -4.31 10.60 11.24
N LEU A 323 -4.42 10.93 12.53
CA LEU A 323 -3.81 12.12 13.12
C LEU A 323 -2.37 11.89 13.60
N LEU A 324 -2.00 10.62 13.83
CA LEU A 324 -0.67 10.19 14.28
C LEU A 324 0.29 10.07 13.09
#